data_AF-A0A2W4VUD3-F1
#
_entry.id   AF-A0A2W4VUD3-F1
#
_cell.length_a   1.000
_cell.length_b   1.000
_cell.length_c   1.000
_cell.angle_alpha   90.00
_cell.angle_beta   90.00
_cell.angle_gamma   90.00
#
_symmetry.space_group_name_H-M   'P 1'
#
loop_
_entity.id
_entity.type
_entity.pdbx_description
1 polymer ?
#
loop_
_entity_poly.entity_id
_entity_poly.type
_entity_poly.pdbx_seq_one_letter_code
_entity_poly.pdbx_strand_id
1 'polypeptide(L)'
;LTPTWQRHCALRTDYARRQALVEIDVLAAQALGLTLDELITLYRVQFPVMQQYERDTYYDINGRIVFTNSKGLVGVGLPRKGNAKQNILGWEDTQHMKTGTVEVTTPDDTLPDGPHERTITYQAPFAKCDRVTDYRTAWKFFADSA
;
A
#
# COMPACT_ATOMS: atom_id res chain seq x y z
N LEU A 1 12.59 -7.92 -13.63
CA LEU A 1 12.55 -6.70 -14.46
C LEU A 1 13.62 -6.83 -15.54
N THR A 2 13.38 -6.31 -16.74
CA THR A 2 14.42 -6.27 -17.79
C THR A 2 15.19 -4.95 -17.73
N PRO A 3 16.46 -4.92 -18.16
CA PRO A 3 17.23 -3.67 -18.27
C PRO A 3 16.62 -2.65 -19.24
N THR A 4 15.91 -3.15 -20.26
CA THR A 4 15.18 -2.30 -21.21
C THR A 4 13.83 -1.89 -20.63
N TRP A 5 13.54 -0.58 -20.70
CA TRP A 5 12.25 -0.07 -20.26
C TRP A 5 11.11 -0.58 -21.15
N GLN A 6 10.08 -1.13 -20.53
CA GLN A 6 8.88 -1.58 -21.22
C GLN A 6 7.66 -1.50 -20.32
N ARG A 7 6.47 -1.56 -20.93
CA ARG A 7 5.19 -1.38 -20.22
C ARG A 7 5.04 -2.32 -19.03
N HIS A 8 5.56 -3.53 -19.10
CA HIS A 8 5.46 -4.49 -18.00
C HIS A 8 6.47 -4.27 -16.86
N CYS A 9 7.42 -3.33 -16.99
CA CYS A 9 8.28 -2.91 -15.88
C CYS A 9 7.52 -2.08 -14.83
N ALA A 10 6.37 -1.49 -15.19
CA ALA A 10 5.63 -0.61 -14.30
C ALA A 10 4.94 -1.37 -13.16
N LEU A 11 5.21 -0.95 -11.93
CA LEU A 11 4.49 -1.36 -10.73
C LEU A 11 3.12 -0.67 -10.70
N ARG A 12 2.06 -1.47 -10.79
CA ARG A 12 0.68 -0.95 -10.98
C ARG A 12 -0.17 -0.98 -9.72
N THR A 13 0.10 -1.92 -8.82
CA THR A 13 -0.65 -2.06 -7.57
C THR A 13 0.00 -1.23 -6.49
N ASP A 14 -0.82 -0.78 -5.54
CA ASP A 14 -0.35 0.02 -4.41
C ASP A 14 0.63 -0.81 -3.56
N TYR A 15 0.32 -2.09 -3.35
CA TYR A 15 1.18 -3.04 -2.68
C TYR A 15 2.55 -3.19 -3.36
N ALA A 16 2.58 -3.34 -4.69
CA ALA A 16 3.84 -3.51 -5.41
C ALA A 16 4.72 -2.25 -5.32
N ARG A 17 4.13 -1.05 -5.42
CA ARG A 17 4.86 0.21 -5.21
C ARG A 17 5.39 0.30 -3.79
N ARG A 18 4.59 -0.09 -2.80
CA ARG A 18 5.01 -0.12 -1.40
C ARG A 18 6.16 -1.09 -1.16
N GLN A 19 6.14 -2.29 -1.75
CA GLN A 19 7.27 -3.23 -1.64
C GLN A 19 8.53 -2.69 -2.33
N ALA A 20 8.42 -2.05 -3.48
CA ALA A 20 9.58 -1.43 -4.11
C ALA A 20 10.21 -0.33 -3.25
N LEU A 21 9.41 0.47 -2.52
CA LEU A 21 9.95 1.43 -1.55
C LEU A 21 10.76 0.73 -0.45
N VAL A 22 10.24 -0.38 0.10
CA VAL A 22 10.96 -1.18 1.10
C VAL A 22 12.28 -1.72 0.56
N GLU A 23 12.27 -2.27 -0.65
CA GLU A 23 13.47 -2.82 -1.30
C GLU A 23 14.50 -1.72 -1.59
N ILE A 24 14.06 -0.54 -2.04
CA ILE A 24 14.92 0.62 -2.28
C ILE A 24 15.58 1.07 -0.97
N ASP A 25 14.83 1.15 0.13
CA ASP A 25 15.39 1.54 1.43
C ASP A 25 16.49 0.56 1.89
N VAL A 26 16.30 -0.74 1.68
CA VAL A 26 17.30 -1.78 1.99
C VAL A 26 18.53 -1.65 1.11
N LEU A 27 18.36 -1.54 -0.20
CA LEU A 27 19.47 -1.40 -1.15
C LEU A 27 20.29 -0.13 -0.88
N ALA A 28 19.61 0.98 -0.59
CA ALA A 28 20.26 2.24 -0.23
C ALA A 28 21.04 2.11 1.09
N ALA A 29 20.46 1.47 2.11
CA ALA A 29 21.14 1.23 3.37
C ALA A 29 22.41 0.38 3.21
N GLN A 30 22.34 -0.70 2.42
CA GLN A 30 23.51 -1.53 2.12
C GLN A 30 24.59 -0.76 1.34
N ALA A 31 24.19 0.02 0.33
CA ALA A 31 25.11 0.84 -0.46
C ALA A 31 25.82 1.93 0.39
N LEU A 32 25.14 2.43 1.43
CA LEU A 32 25.69 3.40 2.38
C LEU A 32 26.46 2.76 3.55
N GLY A 33 26.55 1.42 3.60
CA GLY A 33 27.26 0.71 4.66
C GLY A 33 26.53 0.70 6.01
N LEU A 34 25.23 0.94 6.04
CA LEU A 34 24.41 0.80 7.24
C LEU A 34 24.18 -0.68 7.56
N THR A 35 23.94 -0.98 8.83
CA THR A 35 23.42 -2.26 9.28
C THR A 35 21.88 -2.30 9.19
N LEU A 36 21.30 -3.50 9.19
CA LEU A 36 19.85 -3.67 9.23
C LEU A 36 19.22 -3.01 10.48
N ASP A 37 19.88 -3.08 11.63
CA ASP A 37 19.37 -2.49 12.86
C ASP A 37 19.42 -0.96 12.82
N GLU A 38 20.41 -0.36 12.16
CA GLU A 38 20.45 1.08 11.90
C GLU A 38 19.33 1.53 10.96
N LEU A 39 19.07 0.79 9.87
CA LEU A 39 17.93 1.07 8.99
C LEU A 39 16.59 1.00 9.74
N ILE A 40 16.39 -0.05 10.55
CA ILE A 40 15.19 -0.20 11.39
C ILE A 40 15.09 0.96 12.40
N THR A 41 16.22 1.37 12.99
CA THR A 41 16.27 2.49 13.95
C THR A 41 15.90 3.80 13.27
N LEU A 42 16.45 4.08 12.09
CA LEU A 42 16.12 5.25 11.28
C LEU A 42 14.63 5.29 10.94
N TYR A 43 14.06 4.18 10.49
CA TYR A 43 12.61 4.07 10.24
C TYR A 43 11.79 4.38 11.49
N ARG A 44 12.16 3.79 12.64
CA ARG A 44 11.42 3.94 13.90
C ARG A 44 11.49 5.35 14.49
N VAL A 45 12.64 6.00 14.38
CA VAL A 45 12.89 7.30 15.02
C VAL A 45 12.52 8.46 14.10
N GLN A 46 12.93 8.42 12.83
CA GLN A 46 12.80 9.56 11.92
C GLN A 46 11.44 9.62 11.23
N PHE A 47 10.71 8.50 11.14
CA PHE A 47 9.46 8.42 10.38
C PHE A 47 8.23 7.98 11.23
N PRO A 48 7.96 8.62 12.40
CA PRO A 48 6.84 8.23 13.26
C PRO A 48 5.47 8.42 12.60
N VAL A 49 5.31 9.47 11.79
CA VAL A 49 4.05 9.74 11.06
C VAL A 49 3.80 8.68 9.98
N MET A 50 4.83 8.32 9.21
CA MET A 50 4.73 7.27 8.21
C MET A 50 4.37 5.92 8.85
N GLN A 51 5.00 5.59 9.98
CA GLN A 51 4.66 4.39 10.76
C GLN A 51 3.19 4.35 11.15
N GLN A 52 2.64 5.47 11.62
CA GLN A 52 1.22 5.57 11.96
C GLN A 52 0.33 5.32 10.74
N TYR A 53 0.75 5.77 9.57
CA TYR A 53 0.01 5.54 8.34
C TYR A 53 0.05 4.08 7.87
N GLU A 54 1.23 3.48 7.83
CA GLU A 54 1.38 2.09 7.40
C GLU A 54 0.66 1.11 8.35
N ARG A 55 0.68 1.37 9.66
CA ARG A 55 0.00 0.51 10.66
C ARG A 55 -1.51 0.43 10.51
N ASP A 56 -2.13 1.40 9.82
CA ASP A 56 -3.56 1.49 9.60
C ASP A 56 -3.90 1.60 8.10
N THR A 57 -3.00 1.08 7.24
CA THR A 57 -3.25 0.89 5.81
C THR A 57 -3.46 -0.59 5.53
N TYR A 58 -4.57 -0.92 4.88
CA TYR A 58 -4.98 -2.28 4.56
C TYR A 58 -5.04 -2.46 3.05
N TYR A 59 -4.62 -3.64 2.61
CA TYR A 59 -4.60 -4.02 1.21
C TYR A 59 -5.57 -5.18 0.96
N ASP A 60 -6.20 -5.19 -0.20
CA ASP A 60 -6.89 -6.36 -0.73
C ASP A 60 -5.89 -7.38 -1.29
N ILE A 61 -6.36 -8.59 -1.60
CA ILE A 61 -5.47 -9.66 -2.12
C ILE A 61 -4.86 -9.33 -3.49
N ASN A 62 -5.46 -8.39 -4.24
CA ASN A 62 -4.94 -7.91 -5.51
C ASN A 62 -3.94 -6.75 -5.34
N GLY A 63 -3.67 -6.34 -4.11
CA GLY A 63 -2.69 -5.30 -3.77
C GLY A 63 -3.20 -3.87 -3.91
N ARG A 64 -4.52 -3.64 -3.93
CA ARG A 64 -5.14 -2.29 -3.83
C ARG A 64 -5.28 -1.89 -2.38
N ILE A 65 -5.11 -0.61 -2.06
CA ILE A 65 -5.44 -0.09 -0.74
C ILE A 65 -6.98 -0.08 -0.57
N VAL A 66 -7.50 -0.88 0.36
CA VAL A 66 -8.93 -0.89 0.72
C VAL A 66 -9.24 0.16 1.79
N PHE A 67 -8.27 0.52 2.62
CA PHE A 67 -8.41 1.58 3.63
C PHE A 67 -7.03 2.13 4.00
N THR A 68 -6.95 3.44 4.24
CA THR A 68 -5.77 4.10 4.82
C THR A 68 -6.18 5.31 5.63
N ASN A 69 -5.45 5.61 6.71
CA ASN A 69 -5.58 6.85 7.48
C ASN A 69 -4.62 7.96 6.99
N SER A 70 -3.83 7.71 5.93
CA SER A 70 -2.84 8.63 5.39
C SER A 70 -3.49 9.92 4.87
N LYS A 71 -2.97 11.07 5.33
CA LYS A 71 -3.41 12.38 4.84
C LYS A 71 -2.94 12.69 3.42
N GLY A 72 -1.95 11.97 2.91
CA GLY A 72 -1.48 12.08 1.53
C GLY A 72 -2.31 11.26 0.53
N LEU A 73 -3.21 10.40 1.00
CA LEU A 73 -4.01 9.49 0.17
C LEU A 73 -5.51 9.67 0.43
N VAL A 74 -5.96 10.91 0.61
CA VAL A 74 -7.38 11.23 0.78
C VAL A 74 -8.15 10.78 -0.46
N GLY A 75 -9.23 10.02 -0.25
CA GLY A 75 -10.04 9.46 -1.33
C GLY A 75 -9.57 8.09 -1.86
N VAL A 76 -8.44 7.56 -1.35
CA VAL A 76 -8.01 6.19 -1.66
C VAL A 76 -8.63 5.20 -0.68
N GLY A 77 -9.30 4.17 -1.21
CA GLY A 77 -9.98 3.16 -0.42
C GLY A 77 -11.33 3.61 0.12
N LEU A 78 -11.87 2.84 1.05
CA LEU A 78 -13.12 3.12 1.75
C LEU A 78 -12.92 4.25 2.78
N PRO A 79 -13.95 5.08 3.04
CA PRO A 79 -13.92 5.96 4.20
C PRO A 79 -13.89 5.13 5.49
N ARG A 80 -13.35 5.70 6.58
CA ARG A 80 -13.32 5.03 7.89
C ARG A 80 -14.71 4.53 8.31
N LYS A 81 -15.67 5.45 8.30
CA LYS A 81 -17.08 5.21 8.62
C LYS A 81 -17.91 5.31 7.35
N GLY A 82 -18.83 4.37 7.16
CA GLY A 82 -19.82 4.43 6.09
C GLY A 82 -20.87 5.52 6.34
N ASN A 83 -21.72 5.72 5.36
CA ASN A 83 -22.91 6.55 5.47
C ASN A 83 -24.13 5.78 4.92
N ALA A 84 -24.90 5.20 5.82
CA ALA A 84 -26.09 4.41 5.46
C ALA A 84 -27.14 5.23 4.70
N LYS A 85 -27.27 6.54 4.97
CA LYS A 85 -28.22 7.41 4.26
C LYS A 85 -27.84 7.64 2.80
N GLN A 86 -26.55 7.54 2.49
CA GLN A 86 -26.00 7.69 1.14
C GLN A 86 -25.59 6.35 0.53
N ASN A 87 -25.92 5.23 1.18
CA ASN A 87 -25.50 3.88 0.78
C ASN A 87 -23.98 3.74 0.57
N ILE A 88 -23.17 4.42 1.39
CA ILE A 88 -21.71 4.37 1.34
C ILE A 88 -21.22 3.36 2.39
N LEU A 89 -20.48 2.33 1.96
CA LEU A 89 -19.82 1.38 2.85
C LEU A 89 -18.55 1.98 3.46
N GLY A 90 -18.33 1.75 4.76
CA GLY A 90 -17.09 2.11 5.45
C GLY A 90 -16.13 0.94 5.59
N TRP A 91 -14.89 1.27 5.91
CA TRP A 91 -13.90 0.30 6.36
C TRP A 91 -14.37 -0.46 7.60
N GLU A 92 -14.95 0.25 8.59
CA GLU A 92 -15.42 -0.36 9.83
C GLU A 92 -16.49 -1.45 9.61
N ASP A 93 -17.27 -1.34 8.52
CA ASP A 93 -18.30 -2.30 8.13
C ASP A 93 -17.74 -3.54 7.42
N THR A 94 -16.58 -3.42 6.77
CA THR A 94 -16.03 -4.44 5.85
C THR A 94 -14.77 -5.14 6.37
N GLN A 95 -14.07 -4.56 7.35
CA GLN A 95 -12.76 -5.03 7.85
C GLN A 95 -12.74 -6.49 8.34
N HIS A 96 -13.88 -7.05 8.71
CA HIS A 96 -13.99 -8.41 9.23
C HIS A 96 -14.22 -9.47 8.13
N MET A 97 -14.45 -9.05 6.88
CA MET A 97 -14.68 -9.95 5.76
C MET A 97 -13.45 -10.85 5.52
N LYS A 98 -13.71 -12.15 5.40
CA LYS A 98 -12.67 -13.16 5.09
C LYS A 98 -12.71 -13.62 3.64
N THR A 99 -13.86 -13.47 2.99
CA THR A 99 -14.12 -13.88 1.60
C THR A 99 -15.11 -12.90 0.97
N GLY A 100 -15.21 -12.92 -0.37
CA GLY A 100 -16.12 -12.06 -1.13
C GLY A 100 -15.50 -10.73 -1.55
N THR A 101 -16.33 -9.87 -2.15
CA THR A 101 -15.93 -8.59 -2.73
C THR A 101 -16.70 -7.42 -2.11
N VAL A 102 -16.07 -6.25 -2.14
CA VAL A 102 -16.70 -4.95 -1.85
C VAL A 102 -16.59 -4.09 -3.10
N GLU A 103 -17.71 -3.57 -3.60
CA GLU A 103 -17.75 -2.70 -4.77
C GLU A 103 -18.09 -1.27 -4.36
N VAL A 104 -17.34 -0.32 -4.89
CA VAL A 104 -17.52 1.11 -4.63
C VAL A 104 -17.54 1.84 -5.96
N THR A 105 -18.61 2.58 -6.22
CA THR A 105 -18.66 3.52 -7.34
C THR A 105 -18.06 4.84 -6.90
N THR A 106 -17.10 5.35 -7.66
CA THR A 106 -16.37 6.59 -7.38
C THR A 106 -16.30 7.44 -8.64
N PRO A 107 -16.52 8.77 -8.55
CA PRO A 107 -16.31 9.65 -9.68
C PRO A 107 -14.82 9.74 -10.01
N ASP A 108 -14.49 9.63 -11.29
CA ASP A 108 -13.15 9.74 -11.85
C ASP A 108 -13.16 10.87 -12.88
N ASP A 109 -12.47 11.97 -12.57
CA ASP A 109 -12.33 13.15 -13.43
C ASP A 109 -10.88 13.29 -13.92
N THR A 110 -10.17 12.16 -14.07
CA THR A 110 -8.77 12.15 -14.53
C THR A 110 -8.63 12.16 -16.05
N LEU A 111 -9.74 12.04 -16.79
CA LEU A 111 -9.77 12.01 -18.24
C LEU A 111 -10.26 13.35 -18.83
N PRO A 112 -9.79 13.75 -20.04
CA PRO A 112 -10.12 15.05 -20.62
C PRO A 112 -11.59 15.24 -21.03
N ASP A 113 -12.36 14.15 -21.13
CA ASP A 113 -13.78 14.12 -21.48
C ASP A 113 -14.72 14.43 -20.29
N GLY A 114 -14.15 14.59 -19.10
CA GLY A 114 -14.85 15.03 -17.89
C GLY A 114 -15.13 13.90 -16.89
N PRO A 115 -15.94 14.16 -15.85
CA PRO A 115 -16.18 13.21 -14.78
C PRO A 115 -16.98 12.00 -15.26
N HIS A 116 -16.47 10.80 -15.01
CA HIS A 116 -17.17 9.54 -15.25
C HIS A 116 -17.23 8.68 -13.99
N GLU A 117 -18.26 7.84 -13.87
CA GLU A 117 -18.35 6.89 -12.77
C GLU A 117 -17.48 5.66 -13.05
N ARG A 118 -16.70 5.27 -12.05
CA ARG A 118 -15.91 4.05 -12.06
C ARG A 118 -16.23 3.19 -10.86
N THR A 119 -16.45 1.90 -11.09
CA THR A 119 -16.57 0.92 -10.00
C THR A 119 -15.21 0.31 -9.67
N ILE A 120 -14.85 0.32 -8.38
CA ILE A 120 -13.67 -0.34 -7.84
C ILE A 120 -14.12 -1.55 -7.02
N THR A 121 -13.58 -2.72 -7.33
CA THR A 121 -13.82 -3.96 -6.60
C THR A 121 -12.62 -4.30 -5.73
N TYR A 122 -12.84 -4.46 -4.43
CA TYR A 122 -11.87 -4.93 -3.45
C TYR A 122 -12.15 -6.38 -3.07
N GLN A 123 -11.14 -7.23 -3.05
CA GLN A 123 -11.27 -8.65 -2.76
C GLN A 123 -10.73 -8.99 -1.36
N ALA A 124 -11.60 -9.51 -0.49
CA ALA A 124 -11.22 -10.02 0.82
C ALA A 124 -10.47 -11.37 0.72
N PRO A 125 -9.59 -11.71 1.68
CA PRO A 125 -9.33 -11.03 2.95
C PRO A 125 -8.43 -9.81 2.81
N PHE A 126 -8.53 -8.88 3.77
CA PHE A 126 -7.72 -7.68 3.83
C PHE A 126 -6.52 -7.86 4.75
N ALA A 127 -5.35 -7.38 4.33
CA ALA A 127 -4.08 -7.59 5.04
C ALA A 127 -3.36 -6.29 5.34
N LYS A 128 -2.59 -6.29 6.43
CA LYS A 128 -1.62 -5.24 6.75
C LYS A 128 -0.21 -5.71 6.43
N CYS A 129 0.64 -4.76 6.09
CA CYS A 129 2.07 -4.99 5.93
C CYS A 129 2.82 -4.60 7.21
N ASP A 130 3.92 -5.28 7.49
CA ASP A 130 4.83 -4.92 8.58
C ASP A 130 6.21 -4.59 7.98
N ARG A 131 6.50 -3.29 7.88
CA ARG A 131 7.73 -2.82 7.23
C ARG A 131 9.00 -3.37 7.84
N VAL A 132 9.05 -3.60 9.15
CA VAL A 132 10.24 -4.16 9.81
C VAL A 132 10.45 -5.61 9.37
N THR A 133 9.40 -6.41 9.30
CA THR A 133 9.44 -7.77 8.78
C THR A 133 9.83 -7.78 7.31
N ASP A 134 9.26 -6.88 6.51
CA ASP A 134 9.62 -6.76 5.10
C ASP A 134 11.09 -6.34 4.90
N TYR A 135 11.61 -5.41 5.71
CA TYR A 135 13.04 -5.08 5.72
C TYR A 135 13.90 -6.30 6.02
N ARG A 136 13.53 -7.13 7.01
CA ARG A 136 14.29 -8.35 7.33
C ARG A 136 14.31 -9.32 6.16
N THR A 137 13.17 -9.50 5.50
CA THR A 137 13.06 -10.38 4.32
C THR A 137 13.88 -9.84 3.15
N ALA A 138 13.72 -8.57 2.79
CA ALA A 138 14.46 -7.95 1.69
C ALA A 138 15.97 -7.90 1.96
N TRP A 139 16.37 -7.58 3.20
CA TRP A 139 17.77 -7.58 3.61
C TRP A 139 18.44 -8.93 3.41
N LYS A 140 17.77 -10.01 3.86
CA LYS A 140 18.26 -11.37 3.66
C LYS A 140 18.41 -11.68 2.17
N PHE A 141 17.40 -11.37 1.37
CA PHE A 141 17.43 -11.64 -0.07
C PHE A 141 18.60 -10.95 -0.78
N PHE A 142 18.84 -9.67 -0.52
CA PHE A 142 19.93 -8.93 -1.16
C PHE A 142 21.31 -9.25 -0.60
N ALA A 143 21.42 -9.58 0.70
CA ALA A 143 22.68 -10.04 1.28
C ALA A 143 23.12 -11.41 0.72
N ASP A 144 22.17 -12.31 0.45
CA ASP A 144 22.45 -13.61 -0.16
C ASP A 144 22.76 -13.52 -1.67
N SER A 145 22.45 -12.37 -2.30
CA SER A 145 22.62 -12.13 -3.74
C SER A 145 23.84 -11.28 -4.11
N ALA A 146 24.61 -10.84 -3.11
CA ALA A 146 25.82 -10.01 -3.25
C ALA A 146 27.09 -10.88 -3.22
#